data_AF-A0A538PEN8-F1
#
_entry.id   AF-A0A538PEN8-F1
#
_cell.length_a   1.000
_cell.length_b   1.000
_cell.length_c   1.000
_cell.angle_alpha   90.00
_cell.angle_beta   90.00
_cell.angle_gamma   90.00
#
_symmetry.space_group_name_H-M   'P 1'
#
loop_
_entity.id
_entity.type
_entity.pdbx_description
1 polymer ?
#
loop_
_entity_poly.entity_id
_entity_poly.type
_entity_poly.pdbx_seq_one_letter_code
_entity_poly.pdbx_strand_id
1 'polypeptide(L)'
;MRGRVLLWFSLALNAALAAMLWYFFWYSPRIVTDRNPISAAASLSPDGAKVYKTNVVVRRQNFTWDQIESPDYATYIAKLRAIGCPEATIRDIIVADVNQLFARRRATEVVTAEQQWWRSEPATEVTQAASEKLKALENERRTLLTALLGPEWESSYYPYPAHPNSPPLDGPILGALSAQVKQAVRDLETRATERRQAYVEAMQKEGKQPDPVELARMRQQTRNELAQALNPEQLEEYLLRYSNTASALREELHGLNSTPEGFRALFHLTDPIDQQLQLLAGNTDSVAVKRRQELEQQRDQAIQQTLGADDYKKYKLLQDPLYRATQTVAQQSGAPQEKILPLYEIYRVTEQEQQSIRNDDSLTTDQRTQKLEAVQTAQQNALRRLLGNEIFERYLQQNTKP
;
A
#
# COMPACT_ATOMS: atom_id res chain seq x y z
N MET A 1 -7.97 49.60 -18.97
CA MET A 1 -7.90 49.14 -20.38
C MET A 1 -7.56 47.65 -20.55
N ARG A 2 -6.95 46.96 -19.57
CA ARG A 2 -6.49 45.56 -19.71
C ARG A 2 -7.59 44.47 -19.63
N GLY A 3 -8.69 44.71 -18.92
CA GLY A 3 -9.79 43.73 -18.80
C GLY A 3 -10.62 43.53 -20.07
N ARG A 4 -10.75 44.58 -20.91
CA ARG A 4 -11.44 44.47 -22.21
C ARG A 4 -10.68 43.60 -23.19
N VAL A 5 -9.34 43.66 -23.18
CA VAL A 5 -8.48 42.87 -24.07
C VAL A 5 -8.57 41.38 -23.74
N LEU A 6 -8.62 41.00 -22.45
CA LEU A 6 -8.79 39.62 -22.01
C LEU A 6 -10.16 39.04 -22.39
N LEU A 7 -11.23 39.85 -22.29
CA LEU A 7 -12.56 39.47 -22.74
C LEU A 7 -12.63 39.22 -24.25
N TRP A 8 -12.03 40.10 -25.06
CA TRP A 8 -11.98 39.91 -26.51
C TRP A 8 -11.14 38.68 -26.91
N PHE A 9 -10.06 38.39 -26.18
CA PHE A 9 -9.26 37.19 -26.41
C PHE A 9 -10.03 35.91 -26.08
N SER A 10 -10.77 35.89 -24.95
CA SER A 10 -11.61 34.76 -24.58
C SER A 10 -12.75 34.54 -25.57
N LEU A 11 -13.37 35.63 -26.06
CA LEU A 11 -14.44 35.56 -27.05
C LEU A 11 -13.94 35.00 -28.38
N ALA A 12 -12.76 35.45 -28.83
CA ALA A 12 -12.11 34.95 -30.05
C ALA A 12 -11.74 33.46 -29.93
N LEU A 13 -11.23 33.04 -28.77
CA LEU A 13 -10.87 31.64 -28.52
C LEU A 13 -12.10 30.72 -28.53
N ASN A 14 -13.20 31.15 -27.90
CA ASN A 14 -14.44 30.40 -27.90
C ASN A 14 -15.09 30.33 -29.30
N ALA A 15 -15.01 31.41 -30.08
CA ALA A 15 -15.47 31.41 -31.47
C ALA A 15 -14.64 30.46 -32.36
N ALA A 16 -13.32 30.40 -32.16
CA ALA A 16 -12.45 29.45 -32.85
C ALA A 16 -12.77 27.99 -32.47
N LEU A 17 -13.05 27.73 -31.19
CA LEU A 17 -13.45 26.41 -30.69
C LEU A 17 -14.80 25.97 -31.27
N ALA A 18 -15.77 26.89 -31.35
CA ALA A 18 -17.07 26.63 -31.97
C ALA A 18 -16.95 26.36 -33.48
N ALA A 19 -16.10 27.12 -34.19
CA ALA A 19 -15.83 26.89 -35.62
C ALA A 19 -15.11 25.55 -35.86
N MET A 20 -14.19 25.17 -34.97
CA MET A 20 -13.49 23.88 -35.03
C MET A 20 -14.45 22.71 -34.77
N LEU A 21 -15.36 22.84 -33.80
CA LEU A 21 -16.40 21.84 -33.55
C LEU A 21 -17.39 21.74 -34.71
N TRP A 22 -17.79 22.88 -35.30
CA TRP A 22 -18.63 22.90 -36.49
C TRP A 22 -17.95 22.25 -37.68
N TYR A 23 -16.66 22.52 -37.89
CA TYR A 23 -15.85 21.89 -38.92
C TYR A 23 -15.77 20.38 -38.70
N PHE A 24 -15.48 19.91 -37.48
CA PHE A 24 -15.47 18.48 -37.18
C PHE A 24 -16.86 17.83 -37.33
N PHE A 25 -17.94 18.54 -37.02
CA PHE A 25 -19.30 18.00 -37.17
C PHE A 25 -19.74 17.93 -38.63
N TRP A 26 -19.26 18.83 -39.50
CA TRP A 26 -19.63 18.87 -40.92
C TRP A 26 -18.67 18.05 -41.82
N TYR A 27 -17.40 17.94 -41.44
CA TYR A 27 -16.35 17.18 -42.13
C TYR A 27 -16.07 15.80 -41.54
N SER A 28 -16.78 15.38 -40.48
CA SER A 28 -16.78 13.97 -40.09
C SER A 28 -17.27 13.14 -41.27
N PRO A 29 -16.47 12.22 -41.81
CA PRO A 29 -16.92 11.34 -42.87
C PRO A 29 -18.10 10.57 -42.31
N ARG A 30 -19.28 10.76 -42.89
CA ARG A 30 -20.40 9.87 -42.65
C ARG A 30 -19.87 8.48 -42.91
N ILE A 31 -19.73 7.66 -41.87
CA ILE A 31 -19.54 6.24 -42.03
C ILE A 31 -20.80 5.79 -42.75
N VAL A 32 -20.70 5.67 -44.07
CA VAL A 32 -21.65 4.98 -44.90
C VAL A 32 -21.60 3.55 -44.40
N THR A 33 -22.54 3.19 -43.52
CA THR A 33 -22.93 1.80 -43.39
C THR A 33 -23.39 1.37 -44.77
N ASP A 34 -22.51 0.71 -45.51
CA ASP A 34 -22.84 -0.05 -46.71
C ASP A 34 -23.81 -1.17 -46.31
N ARG A 35 -25.07 -0.79 -46.14
CA ARG A 35 -26.20 -1.68 -46.34
C ARG A 35 -26.30 -1.87 -47.84
N ASN A 36 -25.58 -2.87 -48.34
CA ASN A 36 -25.78 -3.42 -49.67
C ASN A 36 -27.28 -3.66 -49.91
N PRO A 37 -27.97 -2.90 -50.77
CA PRO A 37 -29.24 -3.33 -51.31
C PRO A 37 -28.90 -4.15 -52.55
N ILE A 38 -28.73 -5.46 -52.41
CA ILE A 38 -28.79 -6.35 -53.56
C ILE A 38 -30.25 -6.39 -53.99
N SER A 39 -30.65 -5.45 -54.83
CA SER A 39 -31.85 -5.52 -55.67
C SER A 39 -31.71 -4.53 -56.82
N ALA A 40 -30.92 -4.94 -57.81
CA ALA A 40 -31.18 -4.63 -59.20
C ALA A 40 -30.96 -5.93 -59.96
N ALA A 41 -32.04 -6.71 -60.08
CA ALA A 41 -32.08 -7.80 -61.03
C ALA A 41 -31.97 -7.19 -62.43
N ALA A 42 -30.79 -7.27 -63.02
CA ALA A 42 -30.66 -7.17 -64.46
C ALA A 42 -31.46 -8.32 -65.06
N SER A 43 -32.57 -7.99 -65.73
CA SER A 43 -33.31 -8.93 -66.56
C SER A 43 -32.46 -9.31 -67.76
N LEU A 44 -31.60 -10.32 -67.56
CA LEU A 44 -31.04 -11.13 -68.63
C LEU A 44 -31.99 -12.31 -68.85
N SER A 45 -32.66 -12.32 -69.99
CA SER A 45 -33.41 -13.48 -70.47
C SER A 45 -32.49 -14.71 -70.49
N PRO A 46 -32.85 -15.82 -69.82
CA PRO A 46 -32.15 -17.07 -70.03
C PRO A 46 -32.90 -17.87 -71.09
N ASP A 47 -32.34 -17.86 -72.28
CA ASP A 47 -32.53 -18.99 -73.19
C ASP A 47 -31.83 -20.20 -72.56
N GLY A 48 -32.58 -21.29 -72.37
CA GLY A 48 -32.16 -22.64 -71.96
C GLY A 48 -31.00 -22.80 -70.94
N ALA A 49 -31.28 -22.91 -69.64
CA ALA A 49 -30.40 -23.61 -68.71
C ALA A 49 -31.15 -24.21 -67.51
N LYS A 50 -30.83 -25.48 -67.20
CA LYS A 50 -31.39 -26.28 -66.11
C LYS A 50 -31.32 -25.55 -64.75
N VAL A 51 -32.45 -25.46 -64.06
CA VAL A 51 -32.56 -24.91 -62.71
C VAL A 51 -31.99 -25.90 -61.69
N TYR A 52 -30.86 -25.58 -61.07
CA TYR A 52 -30.41 -26.25 -59.86
C TYR A 52 -30.99 -25.50 -58.65
N LYS A 53 -31.97 -26.10 -57.97
CA LYS A 53 -32.47 -25.60 -56.67
C LYS A 53 -31.48 -26.02 -55.58
N THR A 54 -30.61 -25.13 -55.15
CA THR A 54 -29.88 -25.29 -53.88
C THR A 54 -30.70 -24.68 -52.75
N ASN A 55 -31.32 -25.53 -51.93
CA ASN A 55 -31.89 -25.13 -50.65
C ASN A 55 -30.74 -24.74 -49.70
N VAL A 56 -30.50 -23.43 -49.48
CA VAL A 56 -29.63 -22.97 -48.40
C VAL A 56 -30.45 -22.94 -47.11
N VAL A 57 -30.30 -23.98 -46.30
CA VAL A 57 -30.85 -24.02 -44.94
C VAL A 57 -29.85 -23.33 -44.02
N VAL A 58 -30.10 -22.08 -43.64
CA VAL A 58 -29.32 -21.39 -42.59
C VAL A 58 -29.75 -21.95 -41.23
N ARG A 59 -29.09 -23.02 -40.78
CA ARG A 59 -29.20 -23.45 -39.37
C ARG A 59 -28.41 -22.46 -38.52
N ARG A 60 -29.11 -21.54 -37.84
CA ARG A 60 -28.54 -20.83 -36.70
C ARG A 60 -28.46 -21.82 -35.55
N GLN A 61 -27.33 -22.53 -35.44
CA GLN A 61 -27.02 -23.21 -34.19
C GLN A 61 -26.81 -22.12 -33.15
N ASN A 62 -27.70 -22.05 -32.15
CA ASN A 62 -27.56 -21.11 -31.05
C ASN A 62 -26.34 -21.53 -30.22
N PHE A 63 -25.21 -20.90 -30.50
CA PHE A 63 -23.99 -21.04 -29.73
C PHE A 63 -24.22 -20.44 -28.33
N THR A 64 -23.93 -21.21 -27.29
CA THR A 64 -23.92 -20.76 -25.90
C THR A 64 -22.62 -21.18 -25.23
N TRP A 65 -21.97 -20.28 -24.50
CA TRP A 65 -20.67 -20.53 -23.86
C TRP A 65 -20.71 -21.72 -22.87
N ASP A 66 -21.85 -21.97 -22.25
CA ASP A 66 -22.09 -23.13 -21.37
C ASP A 66 -21.84 -24.49 -22.06
N GLN A 67 -21.91 -24.56 -23.39
CA GLN A 67 -21.62 -25.78 -24.14
C GLN A 67 -20.11 -26.05 -24.22
N ILE A 68 -19.28 -25.02 -24.10
CA ILE A 68 -17.84 -25.06 -24.30
C ILE A 68 -17.11 -25.05 -22.96
N GLU A 69 -17.49 -24.13 -22.07
CA GLU A 69 -16.89 -24.03 -20.75
C GLU A 69 -17.10 -25.33 -19.96
N SER A 70 -16.04 -25.79 -19.30
CA SER A 70 -16.03 -27.02 -18.54
C SER A 70 -15.07 -26.85 -17.36
N PRO A 71 -15.44 -27.30 -16.15
CA PRO A 71 -14.54 -27.28 -15.01
C PRO A 71 -13.34 -28.23 -15.19
N ASP A 72 -13.46 -29.25 -16.05
CA ASP A 72 -12.33 -30.05 -16.49
C ASP A 72 -11.64 -29.41 -17.70
N TYR A 73 -10.38 -28.99 -17.51
CA TYR A 73 -9.57 -28.33 -18.52
C TYR A 73 -9.30 -29.18 -19.77
N ALA A 74 -9.17 -30.51 -19.62
CA ALA A 74 -8.98 -31.38 -20.77
C ALA A 74 -10.22 -31.38 -21.69
N THR A 75 -11.41 -31.48 -21.09
CA THR A 75 -12.69 -31.34 -21.78
C THR A 75 -12.89 -29.95 -22.37
N TYR A 76 -12.49 -28.89 -21.65
CA TYR A 76 -12.60 -27.52 -22.15
C TYR A 76 -11.73 -27.29 -23.40
N ILE A 77 -10.47 -27.72 -23.36
CA ILE A 77 -9.54 -27.66 -24.51
C ILE A 77 -10.09 -28.45 -25.69
N ALA A 78 -10.61 -29.67 -25.47
CA ALA A 78 -11.17 -30.49 -26.53
C ALA A 78 -12.38 -29.81 -27.21
N LYS A 79 -13.25 -29.18 -26.43
CA LYS A 79 -14.40 -28.42 -26.94
C LYS A 79 -13.96 -27.17 -27.73
N LEU A 80 -12.96 -26.43 -27.25
CA LEU A 80 -12.39 -25.29 -27.98
C LEU A 80 -11.75 -25.71 -29.31
N ARG A 81 -11.07 -26.86 -29.33
CA ARG A 81 -10.47 -27.40 -30.56
C ARG A 81 -11.55 -27.89 -31.53
N ALA A 82 -12.63 -28.47 -31.03
CA ALA A 82 -13.76 -28.96 -31.83
C ALA A 82 -14.50 -27.86 -32.60
N ILE A 83 -14.52 -26.62 -32.07
CA ILE A 83 -15.11 -25.46 -32.75
C ILE A 83 -14.12 -24.76 -33.71
N GLY A 84 -12.91 -25.28 -33.87
CA GLY A 84 -11.89 -24.73 -34.76
C GLY A 84 -11.11 -23.54 -34.19
N CYS A 85 -11.05 -23.39 -32.86
CA CYS A 85 -10.25 -22.35 -32.23
C CYS A 85 -8.74 -22.58 -32.51
N PRO A 86 -7.98 -21.55 -32.93
CA PRO A 86 -6.53 -21.68 -33.12
C PRO A 86 -5.82 -22.08 -31.83
N GLU A 87 -4.80 -22.94 -31.92
CA GLU A 87 -4.10 -23.48 -30.73
C GLU A 87 -3.44 -22.37 -29.89
N ALA A 88 -3.00 -21.27 -30.53
CA ALA A 88 -2.50 -20.09 -29.82
C ALA A 88 -3.58 -19.46 -28.94
N THR A 89 -4.80 -19.28 -29.47
CA THR A 89 -5.93 -18.72 -28.72
C THR A 89 -6.42 -19.67 -27.62
N ILE A 90 -6.36 -20.99 -27.84
CA ILE A 90 -6.63 -21.98 -26.78
C ILE A 90 -5.62 -21.81 -25.65
N ARG A 91 -4.33 -21.73 -25.96
CA ARG A 91 -3.28 -21.47 -24.96
C ARG A 91 -3.56 -20.22 -24.15
N ASP A 92 -3.90 -19.13 -24.83
CA ASP A 92 -4.19 -17.83 -24.22
C ASP A 92 -5.35 -17.90 -23.21
N ILE A 93 -6.45 -18.55 -23.60
CA ILE A 93 -7.63 -18.75 -22.75
C ILE A 93 -7.29 -19.59 -21.51
N ILE A 94 -6.62 -20.73 -21.69
CA ILE A 94 -6.30 -21.65 -20.59
C ILE A 94 -5.27 -21.05 -19.63
N VAL A 95 -4.25 -20.36 -20.15
CA VAL A 95 -3.26 -19.67 -19.30
C VAL A 95 -3.93 -18.60 -18.46
N ALA A 96 -4.82 -17.78 -19.06
CA ALA A 96 -5.55 -16.75 -18.33
C ALA A 96 -6.43 -17.35 -17.21
N ASP A 97 -7.19 -18.41 -17.51
CA ASP A 97 -8.11 -19.01 -16.54
C ASP A 97 -7.38 -19.72 -15.38
N VAL A 98 -6.33 -20.50 -15.68
CA VAL A 98 -5.48 -21.12 -14.64
C VAL A 98 -4.79 -20.05 -13.79
N ASN A 99 -4.31 -18.96 -14.39
CA ASN A 99 -3.75 -17.85 -13.63
C ASN A 99 -4.78 -17.21 -12.69
N GLN A 100 -6.03 -17.07 -13.12
CA GLN A 100 -7.13 -16.56 -12.29
C GLN A 100 -7.46 -17.52 -11.13
N LEU A 101 -7.49 -18.83 -11.38
CA LEU A 101 -7.66 -19.86 -10.36
C LEU A 101 -6.57 -19.76 -9.29
N PHE A 102 -5.30 -19.75 -9.70
CA PHE A 102 -4.17 -19.67 -8.75
C PHE A 102 -4.03 -18.30 -8.09
N ALA A 103 -4.48 -17.22 -8.74
CA ALA A 103 -4.59 -15.91 -8.08
C ALA A 103 -5.62 -15.93 -6.94
N ARG A 104 -6.78 -16.55 -7.15
CA ARG A 104 -7.80 -16.72 -6.11
C ARG A 104 -7.30 -17.62 -4.98
N ARG A 105 -6.65 -18.74 -5.31
CA ARG A 105 -6.05 -19.65 -4.32
C ARG A 105 -5.00 -18.94 -3.47
N ARG A 106 -4.08 -18.18 -4.07
CA ARG A 106 -3.10 -17.40 -3.28
C ARG A 106 -3.74 -16.40 -2.33
N ALA A 107 -4.75 -15.66 -2.80
CA ALA A 107 -5.43 -14.66 -1.97
C ALA A 107 -6.19 -15.27 -0.78
N THR A 108 -6.51 -16.57 -0.84
CA THR A 108 -7.35 -17.26 0.17
C THR A 108 -6.55 -18.25 1.02
N GLU A 109 -5.57 -18.96 0.45
CA GLU A 109 -4.83 -20.06 1.08
C GLU A 109 -3.49 -19.64 1.67
N VAL A 110 -2.93 -18.50 1.25
CA VAL A 110 -1.64 -18.02 1.77
C VAL A 110 -1.90 -17.04 2.89
N VAL A 111 -1.40 -17.35 4.09
CA VAL A 111 -1.34 -16.39 5.20
C VAL A 111 -0.05 -15.61 5.07
N THR A 112 -0.12 -14.40 4.52
CA THR A 112 1.05 -13.53 4.34
C THR A 112 1.38 -12.78 5.62
N ALA A 113 2.63 -12.31 5.72
CA ALA A 113 3.05 -11.36 6.76
C ALA A 113 2.12 -10.14 6.85
N GLU A 114 1.61 -9.68 5.71
CA GLU A 114 0.67 -8.56 5.60
C GLU A 114 -0.70 -8.83 6.25
N GLN A 115 -1.04 -10.10 6.50
CA GLN A 115 -2.24 -10.46 7.25
C GLN A 115 -2.07 -10.25 8.75
N GLN A 116 -0.83 -10.18 9.27
CA GLN A 116 -0.55 -9.73 10.64
C GLN A 116 -0.49 -8.19 10.72
N TRP A 117 -1.47 -7.52 10.12
CA TRP A 117 -1.52 -6.06 10.00
C TRP A 117 -1.52 -5.30 11.33
N TRP A 118 -1.65 -5.99 12.47
CA TRP A 118 -1.56 -5.42 13.82
C TRP A 118 -0.12 -5.45 14.39
N ARG A 119 0.85 -6.04 13.69
CA ARG A 119 2.25 -6.12 14.09
C ARG A 119 3.12 -5.27 13.16
N SER A 120 4.15 -4.65 13.73
CA SER A 120 5.22 -3.96 12.99
C SER A 120 6.22 -4.98 12.42
N GLU A 121 6.51 -6.04 13.19
CA GLU A 121 7.33 -7.17 12.72
C GLU A 121 6.46 -8.44 12.62
N PRO A 122 6.24 -8.96 11.40
CA PRO A 122 5.55 -10.22 11.21
C PRO A 122 6.40 -11.36 11.78
N ALA A 123 5.76 -12.38 12.33
CA ALA A 123 6.47 -13.55 12.82
C ALA A 123 7.29 -14.18 11.68
N THR A 124 8.56 -14.49 11.95
CA THR A 124 9.47 -15.09 10.97
C THR A 124 8.90 -16.39 10.40
N GLU A 125 8.27 -17.20 11.25
CA GLU A 125 7.58 -18.44 10.88
C GLU A 125 6.43 -18.20 9.88
N VAL A 126 5.64 -17.15 10.06
CA VAL A 126 4.53 -16.80 9.16
C VAL A 126 5.08 -16.34 7.81
N THR A 127 6.14 -15.52 7.82
CA THR A 127 6.82 -15.08 6.59
C THR A 127 7.41 -16.26 5.82
N GLN A 128 8.03 -17.22 6.51
CA GLN A 128 8.59 -18.43 5.92
C GLN A 128 7.49 -19.35 5.36
N ALA A 129 6.46 -19.64 6.15
CA ALA A 129 5.33 -20.46 5.71
C ALA A 129 4.60 -19.85 4.51
N ALA A 130 4.43 -18.51 4.49
CA ALA A 130 3.88 -17.81 3.34
C ALA A 130 4.74 -18.01 2.09
N SER A 131 6.06 -17.85 2.22
CA SER A 131 7.01 -18.05 1.12
C SER A 131 6.95 -19.47 0.57
N GLU A 132 6.91 -20.48 1.44
CA GLU A 132 6.81 -21.89 1.07
C GLU A 132 5.48 -22.19 0.36
N LYS A 133 4.36 -21.70 0.91
CA LYS A 133 3.04 -21.91 0.32
C LYS A 133 2.91 -21.22 -1.04
N LEU A 134 3.47 -20.01 -1.21
CA LEU A 134 3.53 -19.33 -2.50
C LEU A 134 4.35 -20.11 -3.52
N LYS A 135 5.51 -20.64 -3.13
CA LYS A 135 6.33 -21.50 -4.01
C LYS A 135 5.60 -22.79 -4.39
N ALA A 136 4.89 -23.41 -3.44
CA ALA A 136 4.11 -24.62 -3.69
C ALA A 136 2.98 -24.36 -4.70
N LEU A 137 2.21 -23.28 -4.52
CA LEU A 137 1.15 -22.89 -5.45
C LEU A 137 1.70 -22.52 -6.83
N GLU A 138 2.87 -21.88 -6.90
CA GLU A 138 3.51 -21.57 -8.17
C GLU A 138 3.99 -22.84 -8.90
N ASN A 139 4.56 -23.80 -8.15
CA ASN A 139 4.93 -25.10 -8.71
C ASN A 139 3.70 -25.88 -9.21
N GLU A 140 2.62 -25.94 -8.41
CA GLU A 140 1.36 -26.55 -8.82
C GLU A 140 0.80 -25.92 -10.10
N ARG A 141 0.84 -24.58 -10.20
CA ARG A 141 0.41 -23.83 -11.39
C ARG A 141 1.24 -24.22 -12.61
N ARG A 142 2.57 -24.22 -12.49
CA ARG A 142 3.48 -24.60 -13.58
C ARG A 142 3.29 -26.04 -13.99
N THR A 143 3.15 -26.96 -13.04
CA THR A 143 2.87 -28.38 -13.33
C THR A 143 1.55 -28.56 -14.07
N LEU A 144 0.48 -27.86 -13.65
CA LEU A 144 -0.81 -27.91 -14.32
C LEU A 144 -0.72 -27.37 -15.75
N LEU A 145 -0.10 -26.21 -15.97
CA LEU A 145 0.05 -25.63 -17.30
C LEU A 145 0.93 -26.49 -18.22
N THR A 146 2.03 -27.03 -17.70
CA THR A 146 2.89 -27.97 -18.45
C THR A 146 2.13 -29.24 -18.84
N ALA A 147 1.28 -29.76 -17.95
CA ALA A 147 0.45 -30.93 -18.25
C ALA A 147 -0.63 -30.65 -19.31
N LEU A 148 -1.24 -29.45 -19.29
CA LEU A 148 -2.33 -29.07 -20.19
C LEU A 148 -1.85 -28.63 -21.57
N LEU A 149 -0.72 -27.91 -21.65
CA LEU A 149 -0.29 -27.17 -22.85
C LEU A 149 1.10 -27.58 -23.35
N GLY A 150 1.79 -28.47 -22.64
CA GLY A 150 3.17 -28.90 -22.93
C GLY A 150 4.23 -27.90 -22.44
N PRO A 151 5.52 -28.29 -22.38
CA PRO A 151 6.59 -27.51 -21.74
C PRO A 151 6.86 -26.13 -22.38
N GLU A 152 6.41 -25.93 -23.62
CA GLU A 152 6.59 -24.68 -24.37
C GLU A 152 5.57 -23.59 -24.03
N TRP A 153 4.67 -23.83 -23.07
CA TRP A 153 3.66 -22.83 -22.67
C TRP A 153 4.31 -21.54 -22.12
N GLU A 154 5.51 -21.63 -21.55
CA GLU A 154 6.28 -20.50 -20.99
C GLU A 154 6.80 -19.52 -22.06
N SER A 155 6.90 -19.95 -23.32
CA SER A 155 7.36 -19.11 -24.43
C SER A 155 6.43 -17.93 -24.74
N SER A 156 5.15 -18.07 -24.36
CA SER A 156 4.17 -16.98 -24.37
C SER A 156 4.27 -16.28 -23.03
N TYR A 157 5.16 -15.29 -22.91
CA TYR A 157 5.30 -14.49 -21.70
C TYR A 157 3.97 -13.77 -21.43
N TYR A 158 3.13 -14.41 -20.61
CA TYR A 158 1.98 -13.79 -19.99
C TYR A 158 2.50 -13.09 -18.75
N PRO A 159 2.75 -11.77 -18.78
CA PRO A 159 3.05 -11.06 -17.57
C PRO A 159 1.87 -11.29 -16.64
N TYR A 160 2.14 -11.98 -15.53
CA TYR A 160 1.30 -11.79 -14.36
C TYR A 160 1.20 -10.28 -14.19
N PRO A 161 0.01 -9.68 -14.01
CA PRO A 161 -0.07 -8.32 -13.53
C PRO A 161 0.42 -8.35 -12.08
N ALA A 162 1.74 -8.48 -11.92
CA ALA A 162 2.43 -7.99 -10.77
C ALA A 162 2.14 -6.50 -10.82
N HIS A 163 1.27 -6.06 -9.93
CA HIS A 163 1.25 -4.68 -9.52
C HIS A 163 2.23 -4.64 -8.34
N PRO A 164 3.54 -4.46 -8.57
CA PRO A 164 4.55 -4.66 -7.52
C PRO A 164 4.38 -3.66 -6.37
N ASN A 165 3.54 -2.64 -6.58
CA ASN A 165 3.28 -1.53 -5.69
C ASN A 165 1.77 -1.33 -5.40
N SER A 166 0.89 -2.28 -5.73
CA SER A 166 -0.53 -2.19 -5.36
C SER A 166 -0.83 -3.10 -4.17
N PRO A 167 -1.73 -2.69 -3.26
CA PRO A 167 -2.18 -3.56 -2.18
C PRO A 167 -2.67 -4.91 -2.73
N PRO A 168 -2.30 -6.06 -2.14
CA PRO A 168 -2.71 -7.36 -2.66
C PRO A 168 -4.22 -7.58 -2.60
N LEU A 169 -4.94 -6.84 -1.73
CA LEU A 169 -6.39 -6.98 -1.50
C LEU A 169 -6.76 -8.44 -1.20
N ASP A 170 -6.09 -8.99 -0.19
CA ASP A 170 -6.17 -10.38 0.25
C ASP A 170 -6.86 -10.55 1.61
N GLY A 171 -6.91 -11.77 2.14
CA GLY A 171 -7.58 -12.06 3.40
C GLY A 171 -9.11 -12.17 3.29
N PRO A 172 -9.82 -12.37 4.42
CA PRO A 172 -11.23 -12.77 4.41
C PRO A 172 -12.18 -11.71 3.86
N ILE A 173 -11.90 -10.42 4.12
CA ILE A 173 -12.76 -9.32 3.70
C ILE A 173 -12.34 -8.80 2.31
N LEU A 174 -11.08 -8.38 2.13
CA LEU A 174 -10.62 -7.80 0.87
C LEU A 174 -10.42 -8.85 -0.24
N GLY A 175 -10.06 -10.09 0.14
CA GLY A 175 -9.95 -11.21 -0.78
C GLY A 175 -11.28 -11.60 -1.41
N ALA A 176 -12.40 -11.40 -0.70
CA ALA A 176 -13.76 -11.69 -1.16
C ALA A 176 -14.35 -10.62 -2.10
N LEU A 177 -13.66 -9.48 -2.30
CA LEU A 177 -14.12 -8.43 -3.21
C LEU A 177 -14.29 -8.96 -4.64
N SER A 178 -15.31 -8.45 -5.35
CA SER A 178 -15.50 -8.76 -6.77
C SER A 178 -14.33 -8.24 -7.60
N ALA A 179 -14.08 -8.85 -8.76
CA ALA A 179 -13.01 -8.42 -9.67
C ALA A 179 -13.15 -6.94 -10.07
N GLN A 180 -14.38 -6.49 -10.31
CA GLN A 180 -14.68 -5.10 -10.64
C GLN A 180 -14.30 -4.14 -9.51
N VAL A 181 -14.64 -4.49 -8.25
CA VAL A 181 -14.30 -3.64 -7.09
C VAL A 181 -12.79 -3.63 -6.85
N LYS A 182 -12.11 -4.78 -6.97
CA LYS A 182 -10.65 -4.85 -6.88
C LYS A 182 -9.97 -3.97 -7.94
N GLN A 183 -10.47 -3.99 -9.17
CA GLN A 183 -9.95 -3.12 -10.23
C GLN A 183 -10.18 -1.64 -9.91
N ALA A 184 -11.39 -1.28 -9.47
CA ALA A 184 -11.71 0.10 -9.10
C ALA A 184 -10.79 0.64 -7.98
N VAL A 185 -10.53 -0.17 -6.95
CA VAL A 185 -9.59 0.17 -5.86
C VAL A 185 -8.16 0.34 -6.38
N ARG A 186 -7.69 -0.58 -7.24
CA ARG A 186 -6.35 -0.49 -7.82
C ARG A 186 -6.18 0.76 -8.68
N ASP A 187 -7.14 1.05 -9.55
CA ASP A 187 -7.10 2.23 -10.41
C ASP A 187 -7.11 3.53 -9.58
N LEU A 188 -7.84 3.54 -8.47
CA LEU A 188 -7.85 4.66 -7.52
C LEU A 188 -6.48 4.83 -6.86
N GLU A 189 -5.88 3.77 -6.35
CA GLU A 189 -4.55 3.81 -5.73
C GLU A 189 -3.45 4.25 -6.71
N THR A 190 -3.53 3.79 -7.97
CA THR A 190 -2.64 4.27 -9.04
C THR A 190 -2.79 5.77 -9.23
N ARG A 191 -4.02 6.28 -9.41
CA ARG A 191 -4.26 7.73 -9.55
C ARG A 191 -3.81 8.53 -8.32
N ALA A 192 -4.05 8.01 -7.12
CA ALA A 192 -3.63 8.65 -5.87
C ALA A 192 -2.10 8.72 -5.76
N THR A 193 -1.40 7.64 -6.10
CA THR A 193 0.05 7.57 -6.12
C THR A 193 0.63 8.52 -7.15
N GLU A 194 0.11 8.54 -8.37
CA GLU A 194 0.53 9.46 -9.44
C GLU A 194 0.33 10.92 -9.03
N ARG A 195 -0.82 11.27 -8.46
CA ARG A 195 -1.12 12.63 -7.98
C ARG A 195 -0.13 13.08 -6.92
N ARG A 196 0.14 12.22 -5.94
CA ARG A 196 1.11 12.49 -4.87
C ARG A 196 2.53 12.63 -5.43
N GLN A 197 2.93 11.73 -6.32
CA GLN A 197 4.26 11.73 -6.90
C GLN A 197 4.50 12.99 -7.75
N ALA A 198 3.54 13.37 -8.59
CA ALA A 198 3.61 14.59 -9.38
C ALA A 198 3.76 15.84 -8.51
N TYR A 199 3.06 15.90 -7.37
CA TYR A 199 3.21 16.98 -6.40
C TYR A 199 4.61 17.04 -5.77
N VAL A 200 5.11 15.90 -5.29
CA VAL A 200 6.46 15.82 -4.68
C VAL A 200 7.53 16.21 -5.70
N GLU A 201 7.44 15.69 -6.93
CA GLU A 201 8.38 16.03 -8.00
C GLU A 201 8.32 17.50 -8.39
N ALA A 202 7.13 18.12 -8.41
CA ALA A 202 7.00 19.55 -8.67
C ALA A 202 7.69 20.38 -7.57
N MET A 203 7.49 20.04 -6.29
CA MET A 203 8.16 20.71 -5.18
C MET A 203 9.68 20.54 -5.23
N GLN A 204 10.16 19.34 -5.55
CA GLN A 204 11.60 19.08 -5.72
C GLN A 204 12.21 19.89 -6.86
N LYS A 205 11.52 20.01 -8.01
CA LYS A 205 11.97 20.84 -9.14
C LYS A 205 12.06 22.33 -8.78
N GLU A 206 11.21 22.79 -7.89
CA GLU A 206 11.24 24.16 -7.34
C GLU A 206 12.23 24.33 -6.17
N GLY A 207 12.94 23.27 -5.77
CA GLY A 207 13.85 23.31 -4.63
C GLY A 207 13.15 23.47 -3.28
N LYS A 208 11.85 23.17 -3.20
CA LYS A 208 11.02 23.28 -1.99
C LYS A 208 10.79 21.91 -1.37
N GLN A 209 10.59 21.88 -0.06
CA GLN A 209 10.10 20.68 0.61
C GLN A 209 8.58 20.55 0.41
N PRO A 210 8.05 19.32 0.20
CA PRO A 210 6.62 19.08 0.15
C PRO A 210 5.93 19.51 1.46
N ASP A 211 4.78 20.17 1.34
CA ASP A 211 3.98 20.57 2.49
C ASP A 211 3.30 19.33 3.11
N PRO A 212 3.55 19.01 4.39
CA PRO A 212 2.92 17.87 5.06
C PRO A 212 1.39 17.97 5.10
N VAL A 213 0.82 19.19 5.15
CA VAL A 213 -0.64 19.41 5.18
C VAL A 213 -1.27 19.09 3.83
N GLU A 214 -0.62 19.47 2.72
CA GLU A 214 -1.10 19.11 1.37
C GLU A 214 -1.07 17.59 1.16
N LEU A 215 0.01 16.92 1.62
CA LEU A 215 0.07 15.46 1.60
C LEU A 215 -1.04 14.82 2.44
N ALA A 216 -1.38 15.40 3.59
CA ALA A 216 -2.49 14.95 4.43
C ALA A 216 -3.85 15.14 3.73
N ARG A 217 -4.07 16.27 3.05
CA ARG A 217 -5.29 16.50 2.25
C ARG A 217 -5.43 15.50 1.12
N MET A 218 -4.34 15.19 0.41
CA MET A 218 -4.36 14.16 -0.64
C MET A 218 -4.71 12.78 -0.08
N ARG A 219 -4.16 12.41 1.10
CA ARG A 219 -4.55 11.16 1.79
C ARG A 219 -6.04 11.14 2.17
N GLN A 220 -6.56 12.26 2.68
CA GLN A 220 -7.99 12.36 3.01
C GLN A 220 -8.87 12.21 1.77
N GLN A 221 -8.47 12.83 0.66
CA GLN A 221 -9.15 12.68 -0.61
C GLN A 221 -9.20 11.21 -1.04
N THR A 222 -8.07 10.50 -1.01
CA THR A 222 -8.00 9.07 -1.34
C THR A 222 -8.95 8.24 -0.46
N ARG A 223 -9.00 8.51 0.85
CA ARG A 223 -9.93 7.83 1.77
C ARG A 223 -11.40 8.06 1.39
N ASN A 224 -11.75 9.28 1.02
CA ASN A 224 -13.11 9.62 0.60
C ASN A 224 -13.48 8.94 -0.73
N GLU A 225 -12.54 8.87 -1.68
CA GLU A 225 -12.72 8.15 -2.94
C GLU A 225 -12.89 6.64 -2.67
N LEU A 226 -12.10 6.05 -1.76
CA LEU A 226 -12.21 4.64 -1.37
C LEU A 226 -13.54 4.32 -0.69
N ALA A 227 -14.06 5.23 0.15
CA ALA A 227 -15.36 5.08 0.81
C ALA A 227 -16.54 5.06 -0.17
N GLN A 228 -16.36 5.49 -1.42
CA GLN A 228 -17.37 5.37 -2.48
C GLN A 228 -17.31 4.00 -3.17
N ALA A 229 -16.16 3.32 -3.16
CA ALA A 229 -15.94 2.04 -3.81
C ALA A 229 -16.09 0.84 -2.85
N LEU A 230 -15.83 1.06 -1.56
CA LEU A 230 -15.84 0.05 -0.51
C LEU A 230 -16.98 0.32 0.48
N ASN A 231 -17.60 -0.74 0.99
CA ASN A 231 -18.51 -0.62 2.12
C ASN A 231 -17.73 -0.31 3.43
N PRO A 232 -18.40 0.04 4.54
CA PRO A 232 -17.71 0.43 5.78
C PRO A 232 -16.73 -0.64 6.33
N GLU A 233 -17.12 -1.92 6.32
CA GLU A 233 -16.29 -3.02 6.82
C GLU A 233 -15.06 -3.25 5.92
N GLN A 234 -15.24 -3.19 4.60
CA GLN A 234 -14.16 -3.31 3.62
C GLN A 234 -13.20 -2.12 3.69
N LEU A 235 -13.73 -0.91 3.88
CA LEU A 235 -12.93 0.29 4.05
C LEU A 235 -12.10 0.21 5.33
N GLU A 236 -12.69 -0.23 6.44
CA GLU A 236 -11.97 -0.41 7.70
C GLU A 236 -10.80 -1.39 7.55
N GLU A 237 -11.04 -2.58 7.02
CA GLU A 237 -9.99 -3.59 6.80
C GLU A 237 -8.89 -3.04 5.87
N TYR A 238 -9.28 -2.29 4.84
CA TYR A 238 -8.33 -1.62 3.96
C TYR A 238 -7.47 -0.60 4.71
N LEU A 239 -8.09 0.23 5.55
CA LEU A 239 -7.39 1.26 6.31
C LEU A 239 -6.45 0.67 7.37
N LEU A 240 -6.86 -0.39 8.07
CA LEU A 240 -6.03 -1.09 9.05
C LEU A 240 -4.75 -1.65 8.42
N ARG A 241 -4.85 -2.13 7.17
CA ARG A 241 -3.73 -2.72 6.43
C ARG A 241 -2.84 -1.69 5.76
N TYR A 242 -3.42 -0.70 5.09
CA TYR A 242 -2.68 0.11 4.11
C TYR A 242 -2.64 1.60 4.42
N SER A 243 -3.40 2.09 5.41
CA SER A 243 -3.41 3.53 5.68
C SER A 243 -2.14 4.01 6.39
N ASN A 244 -1.80 5.28 6.17
CA ASN A 244 -0.62 5.89 6.78
C ASN A 244 -0.70 5.95 8.31
N THR A 245 -1.87 6.22 8.88
CA THR A 245 -2.06 6.26 10.34
C THR A 245 -1.96 4.87 10.95
N ALA A 246 -2.48 3.82 10.29
CA ALA A 246 -2.29 2.44 10.74
C ALA A 246 -0.82 2.03 10.68
N SER A 247 -0.10 2.39 9.61
CA SER A 247 1.34 2.15 9.53
C SER A 247 2.14 2.89 10.60
N ALA A 248 1.85 4.18 10.83
CA ALA A 248 2.47 4.94 11.91
C ALA A 248 2.18 4.31 13.28
N LEU A 249 0.93 3.90 13.53
CA LEU A 249 0.53 3.25 14.77
C LEU A 249 1.26 1.91 14.97
N ARG A 250 1.44 1.10 13.92
CA ARG A 250 2.26 -0.12 14.02
C ARG A 250 3.69 0.20 14.43
N GLU A 251 4.33 1.17 13.80
CA GLU A 251 5.69 1.56 14.17
C GLU A 251 5.77 2.08 15.61
N GLU A 252 4.79 2.84 16.07
CA GLU A 252 4.72 3.31 17.46
C GLU A 252 4.53 2.18 18.49
N LEU A 253 3.85 1.10 18.10
CA LEU A 253 3.64 -0.08 18.93
C LEU A 253 4.73 -1.14 18.76
N HIS A 254 5.78 -0.85 17.99
CA HIS A 254 6.91 -1.76 17.81
C HIS A 254 7.50 -2.15 19.18
N GLY A 255 7.72 -3.44 19.40
CA GLY A 255 8.20 -3.98 20.68
C GLY A 255 7.08 -4.24 21.71
N LEU A 256 5.82 -3.93 21.41
CA LEU A 256 4.66 -4.33 22.21
C LEU A 256 3.95 -5.54 21.60
N ASN A 257 3.47 -6.43 22.46
CA ASN A 257 2.65 -7.57 22.04
C ASN A 257 1.19 -7.15 21.87
N SER A 258 0.87 -6.55 20.72
CA SER A 258 -0.50 -6.16 20.38
C SER A 258 -1.31 -7.36 19.85
N THR A 259 -2.60 -7.42 20.19
CA THR A 259 -3.58 -8.34 19.57
C THR A 259 -4.28 -7.67 18.38
N PRO A 260 -4.87 -8.41 17.44
CA PRO A 260 -5.66 -7.83 16.35
C PRO A 260 -6.79 -6.93 16.87
N GLU A 261 -7.52 -7.37 17.89
CA GLU A 261 -8.63 -6.65 18.48
C GLU A 261 -8.16 -5.39 19.21
N GLY A 262 -7.05 -5.49 19.95
CA GLY A 262 -6.43 -4.36 20.64
C GLY A 262 -5.93 -3.30 19.67
N PHE A 263 -5.27 -3.70 18.57
CA PHE A 263 -4.82 -2.78 17.54
C PHE A 263 -6.01 -2.12 16.83
N ARG A 264 -7.02 -2.90 16.42
CA ARG A 264 -8.22 -2.35 15.77
C ARG A 264 -8.90 -1.32 16.67
N ALA A 265 -9.11 -1.65 17.95
CA ALA A 265 -9.70 -0.73 18.92
C ALA A 265 -8.89 0.56 19.05
N LEU A 266 -7.56 0.44 19.15
CA LEU A 266 -6.69 1.62 19.24
C LEU A 266 -6.74 2.47 17.96
N PHE A 267 -6.67 1.82 16.79
CA PHE A 267 -6.76 2.49 15.49
C PHE A 267 -8.07 3.29 15.35
N HIS A 268 -9.22 2.73 15.74
CA HIS A 268 -10.49 3.46 15.70
C HIS A 268 -10.49 4.72 16.56
N LEU A 269 -9.80 4.68 17.71
CA LEU A 269 -9.72 5.82 18.61
C LEU A 269 -8.71 6.87 18.13
N THR A 270 -7.57 6.45 17.58
CA THR A 270 -6.48 7.37 17.21
C THR A 270 -6.57 7.89 15.78
N ASP A 271 -7.06 7.12 14.81
CA ASP A 271 -7.10 7.52 13.39
C ASP A 271 -7.79 8.87 13.12
N PRO A 272 -9.00 9.18 13.65
CA PRO A 272 -9.62 10.49 13.42
C PRO A 272 -8.83 11.63 14.08
N ILE A 273 -8.15 11.36 15.19
CA ILE A 273 -7.31 12.33 15.89
C ILE A 273 -6.04 12.60 15.08
N ASP A 274 -5.39 11.54 14.60
CA ASP A 274 -4.17 11.59 13.78
C ASP A 274 -4.41 12.35 12.47
N GLN A 275 -5.57 12.14 11.84
CA GLN A 275 -5.98 12.92 10.67
C GLN A 275 -6.03 14.42 10.94
N GLN A 276 -6.64 14.82 12.07
CA GLN A 276 -6.71 16.24 12.45
C GLN A 276 -5.32 16.80 12.78
N LEU A 277 -4.49 16.04 13.50
CA LEU A 277 -3.12 16.44 13.81
C LEU A 277 -2.28 16.65 12.54
N GLN A 278 -2.41 15.78 11.55
CA GLN A 278 -1.73 15.91 10.26
C GLN A 278 -2.16 17.17 9.49
N LEU A 279 -3.45 17.53 9.54
CA LEU A 279 -3.96 18.75 8.89
C LEU A 279 -3.56 20.04 9.60
N LEU A 280 -3.30 19.96 10.91
CA LEU A 280 -2.84 21.08 11.73
C LEU A 280 -1.31 21.20 11.76
N ALA A 281 -0.56 20.30 11.12
CA ALA A 281 0.89 20.30 11.14
C ALA A 281 1.47 21.64 10.65
N GLY A 282 2.48 22.17 11.34
CA GLY A 282 3.16 23.42 10.97
C GLY A 282 2.38 24.71 11.21
N ASN A 283 1.09 24.66 11.58
CA ASN A 283 0.32 25.87 11.90
C ASN A 283 0.78 26.47 13.25
N THR A 284 1.23 27.71 13.27
CA THR A 284 1.74 28.38 14.48
C THR A 284 0.72 29.28 15.18
N ASP A 285 -0.50 29.38 14.66
CA ASP A 285 -1.58 30.14 15.28
C ASP A 285 -1.88 29.60 16.68
N SER A 286 -2.05 30.50 17.65
CA SER A 286 -2.28 30.12 19.05
C SER A 286 -3.48 29.17 19.24
N VAL A 287 -4.54 29.35 18.44
CA VAL A 287 -5.72 28.48 18.44
C VAL A 287 -5.39 27.09 17.89
N ALA A 288 -4.63 27.02 16.79
CA ALA A 288 -4.22 25.76 16.19
C ALA A 288 -3.25 24.98 17.08
N VAL A 289 -2.32 25.69 17.74
CA VAL A 289 -1.40 25.11 18.73
C VAL A 289 -2.16 24.50 19.90
N LYS A 290 -3.11 25.24 20.50
CA LYS A 290 -3.96 24.72 21.58
C LYS A 290 -4.75 23.50 21.13
N ARG A 291 -5.34 23.56 19.94
CA ARG A 291 -6.11 22.44 19.39
C ARG A 291 -5.25 21.19 19.18
N ARG A 292 -4.00 21.34 18.70
CA ARG A 292 -3.06 20.20 18.60
C ARG A 292 -2.74 19.61 19.97
N GLN A 293 -2.44 20.44 20.96
CA GLN A 293 -2.16 19.96 22.32
C GLN A 293 -3.35 19.19 22.92
N GLU A 294 -4.58 19.67 22.71
CA GLU A 294 -5.79 18.96 23.13
C GLU A 294 -5.93 17.59 22.43
N LEU A 295 -5.70 17.55 21.11
CA LEU A 295 -5.76 16.32 20.32
C LEU A 295 -4.67 15.32 20.74
N GLU A 296 -3.45 15.78 20.98
CA GLU A 296 -2.34 14.96 21.50
C GLU A 296 -2.67 14.36 22.87
N GLN A 297 -3.28 15.14 23.77
CA GLN A 297 -3.74 14.64 25.07
C GLN A 297 -4.86 13.61 24.93
N GLN A 298 -5.84 13.85 24.06
CA GLN A 298 -6.93 12.89 23.80
C GLN A 298 -6.39 11.58 23.23
N ARG A 299 -5.44 11.68 22.28
CA ARG A 299 -4.78 10.51 21.69
C ARG A 299 -4.04 9.70 22.75
N ASP A 300 -3.27 10.36 23.60
CA ASP A 300 -2.49 9.71 24.65
C ASP A 300 -3.38 9.03 25.70
N GLN A 301 -4.49 9.67 26.09
CA GLN A 301 -5.50 9.07 26.96
C GLN A 301 -6.15 7.83 26.33
N ALA A 302 -6.48 7.88 25.03
CA ALA A 302 -7.03 6.74 24.31
C ALA A 302 -6.04 5.56 24.27
N ILE A 303 -4.76 5.83 24.05
CA ILE A 303 -3.70 4.83 24.10
C ILE A 303 -3.58 4.23 25.51
N GLN A 304 -3.53 5.07 26.55
CA GLN A 304 -3.43 4.62 27.93
C GLN A 304 -4.62 3.72 28.34
N GLN A 305 -5.84 4.10 27.96
CA GLN A 305 -7.04 3.33 28.26
C GLN A 305 -7.06 1.98 27.54
N THR A 306 -6.61 1.94 26.29
CA THR A 306 -6.64 0.70 25.48
C THR A 306 -5.54 -0.28 25.86
N LEU A 307 -4.32 0.22 26.12
CA LEU A 307 -3.17 -0.62 26.49
C LEU A 307 -3.20 -1.05 27.96
N GLY A 308 -3.87 -0.27 28.83
CA GLY A 308 -3.76 -0.45 30.27
C GLY A 308 -2.43 0.03 30.85
N ALA A 309 -2.32 0.05 32.18
CA ALA A 309 -1.24 0.76 32.87
C ALA A 309 0.17 0.22 32.58
N ASP A 310 0.35 -1.10 32.50
CA ASP A 310 1.68 -1.70 32.37
C ASP A 310 2.20 -1.62 30.94
N ASP A 311 1.38 -1.89 29.93
CA ASP A 311 1.80 -1.77 28.54
C ASP A 311 1.90 -0.31 28.10
N TYR A 312 1.12 0.61 28.69
CA TYR A 312 1.31 2.05 28.49
C TYR A 312 2.66 2.56 29.02
N LYS A 313 3.14 2.05 30.16
CA LYS A 313 4.50 2.39 30.65
C LYS A 313 5.58 1.92 29.67
N LYS A 314 5.46 0.69 29.15
CA LYS A 314 6.38 0.16 28.14
C LYS A 314 6.30 0.97 26.84
N TYR A 315 5.10 1.31 26.39
CA TYR A 315 4.86 2.18 25.25
C TYR A 315 5.61 3.51 25.39
N LYS A 316 5.46 4.20 26.53
CA LYS A 316 6.19 5.45 26.79
C LYS A 316 7.70 5.27 26.78
N LEU A 317 8.19 4.17 27.36
CA LEU A 317 9.61 3.85 27.37
C LEU A 317 10.15 3.62 25.95
N LEU A 318 9.40 2.92 25.09
CA LEU A 318 9.78 2.65 23.69
C LEU A 318 9.78 3.93 22.83
N GLN A 319 9.02 4.95 23.21
CA GLN A 319 9.03 6.26 22.55
C GLN A 319 10.21 7.15 22.97
N ASP A 320 10.82 6.88 24.12
CA ASP A 320 11.95 7.66 24.63
C ASP A 320 13.18 7.47 23.71
N PRO A 321 13.69 8.55 23.09
CA PRO A 321 14.90 8.48 22.27
C PRO A 321 16.11 7.91 23.02
N LEU A 322 16.25 8.22 24.32
CA LEU A 322 17.35 7.73 25.14
C LEU A 322 17.24 6.21 25.36
N TYR A 323 16.03 5.71 25.57
CA TYR A 323 15.81 4.27 25.70
C TYR A 323 16.12 3.52 24.41
N ARG A 324 15.67 4.03 23.26
CA ARG A 324 15.98 3.43 21.94
C ARG A 324 17.49 3.45 21.65
N ALA A 325 18.17 4.55 21.95
CA ALA A 325 19.63 4.63 21.84
C ALA A 325 20.31 3.58 22.75
N THR A 326 19.82 3.42 23.98
CA THR A 326 20.31 2.41 24.92
C THR A 326 20.11 0.99 24.39
N GLN A 327 18.97 0.67 23.79
CA GLN A 327 18.71 -0.63 23.16
C GLN A 327 19.72 -0.92 22.05
N THR A 328 19.96 0.04 21.16
CA THR A 328 20.94 -0.11 20.07
C THR A 328 22.33 -0.39 20.62
N VAL A 329 22.77 0.37 21.63
CA VAL A 329 24.11 0.20 22.22
C VAL A 329 24.22 -1.13 22.97
N ALA A 330 23.17 -1.55 23.68
CA ALA A 330 23.15 -2.85 24.34
C ALA A 330 23.24 -4.00 23.33
N GLN A 331 22.51 -3.92 22.22
CA GLN A 331 22.57 -4.91 21.14
C GLN A 331 23.96 -4.97 20.50
N GLN A 332 24.56 -3.83 20.17
CA GLN A 332 25.88 -3.77 19.55
C GLN A 332 26.97 -4.32 20.49
N SER A 333 26.91 -4.00 21.77
CA SER A 333 27.90 -4.46 22.77
C SER A 333 27.71 -5.92 23.18
N GLY A 334 26.57 -6.54 22.82
CA GLY A 334 26.19 -7.89 23.23
C GLY A 334 25.73 -7.96 24.69
N ALA A 335 25.22 -6.85 25.24
CA ALA A 335 24.63 -6.82 26.57
C ALA A 335 23.28 -7.58 26.59
N PRO A 336 23.01 -8.40 27.62
CA PRO A 336 21.72 -9.08 27.78
C PRO A 336 20.54 -8.11 27.87
N GLN A 337 19.37 -8.55 27.41
CA GLN A 337 18.14 -7.72 27.39
C GLN A 337 17.74 -7.24 28.79
N GLU A 338 17.96 -8.03 29.84
CA GLU A 338 17.68 -7.61 31.22
C GLU A 338 18.52 -6.40 31.68
N LYS A 339 19.64 -6.10 31.01
CA LYS A 339 20.51 -4.97 31.37
C LYS A 339 20.09 -3.65 30.71
N ILE A 340 19.19 -3.67 29.73
CA ILE A 340 18.78 -2.48 28.97
C ILE A 340 18.13 -1.43 29.88
N LEU A 341 17.15 -1.83 30.70
CA LEU A 341 16.46 -0.90 31.59
C LEU A 341 17.41 -0.32 32.65
N PRO A 342 18.25 -1.11 33.36
CA PRO A 342 19.28 -0.57 34.23
C PRO A 342 20.29 0.36 33.55
N LEU A 343 20.69 0.07 32.30
CA LEU A 343 21.57 0.95 31.52
C LEU A 343 20.89 2.29 31.23
N TYR A 344 19.63 2.24 30.80
CA TYR A 344 18.82 3.43 30.53
C TYR A 344 18.71 4.31 31.78
N GLU A 345 18.44 3.71 32.94
CA GLU A 345 18.34 4.44 34.21
C GLU A 345 19.66 5.12 34.58
N ILE A 346 20.81 4.47 34.35
CA ILE A 346 22.12 5.08 34.57
C ILE A 346 22.28 6.32 33.67
N TYR A 347 21.94 6.23 32.38
CA TYR A 347 22.04 7.38 31.48
C TYR A 347 21.09 8.51 31.86
N ARG A 348 19.84 8.19 32.18
CA ARG A 348 18.81 9.16 32.55
C ARG A 348 19.22 9.96 33.78
N VAL A 349 19.66 9.27 34.84
CA VAL A 349 20.11 9.91 36.08
C VAL A 349 21.37 10.73 35.83
N THR A 350 22.31 10.21 35.04
CA THR A 350 23.56 10.93 34.70
C THR A 350 23.26 12.22 33.95
N GLU A 351 22.40 12.21 32.93
CA GLU A 351 22.02 13.42 32.20
C GLU A 351 21.32 14.44 33.11
N GLN A 352 20.40 13.97 33.96
CA GLN A 352 19.70 14.84 34.90
C GLN A 352 20.68 15.52 35.88
N GLU A 353 21.67 14.79 36.39
CA GLU A 353 22.68 15.32 37.30
C GLU A 353 23.63 16.30 36.58
N GLN A 354 24.11 15.96 35.37
CA GLN A 354 24.92 16.86 34.55
C GLN A 354 24.17 18.17 34.24
N GLN A 355 22.89 18.07 33.87
CA GLN A 355 22.07 19.24 33.58
C GLN A 355 21.84 20.10 34.83
N SER A 356 21.64 19.47 35.99
CA SER A 356 21.51 20.17 37.27
C SER A 356 22.79 20.92 37.62
N ILE A 357 23.98 20.30 37.43
CA ILE A 357 25.28 20.94 37.66
C ILE A 357 25.54 22.09 36.67
N ARG A 358 25.16 21.92 35.40
CA ARG A 358 25.32 22.96 34.38
C ARG A 358 24.47 24.19 34.65
N ASN A 359 23.24 23.98 35.15
CA ASN A 359 22.28 25.05 35.44
C ASN A 359 22.42 25.63 36.86
N ASP A 360 23.37 25.15 37.66
CA ASP A 360 23.63 25.68 39.00
C ASP A 360 24.51 26.94 38.90
N ASP A 361 23.85 28.09 39.08
CA ASP A 361 24.47 29.43 39.07
C ASP A 361 25.36 29.67 40.29
N SER A 362 25.28 28.84 41.33
CA SER A 362 26.10 28.98 42.54
C SER A 362 27.52 28.44 42.37
N LEU A 363 27.78 27.66 41.31
CA LEU A 363 29.07 27.02 41.07
C LEU A 363 29.99 27.88 40.22
N THR A 364 31.26 27.97 40.64
CA THR A 364 32.32 28.51 39.79
C THR A 364 32.59 27.58 38.61
N THR A 365 33.25 28.07 37.56
CA THR A 365 33.64 27.25 36.40
C THR A 365 34.45 26.03 36.82
N ASP A 366 35.44 26.20 37.71
CA ASP A 366 36.28 25.10 38.18
C ASP A 366 35.50 24.06 38.99
N GLN A 367 34.60 24.52 39.88
CA GLN A 367 33.72 23.64 40.66
C GLN A 367 32.76 22.86 39.75
N ARG A 368 32.25 23.51 38.70
CA ARG A 368 31.37 22.88 37.71
C ARG A 368 32.11 21.79 36.95
N THR A 369 33.32 22.05 36.47
CA THR A 369 34.17 21.05 35.79
C THR A 369 34.45 19.87 36.70
N GLN A 370 34.88 20.11 37.95
CA GLN A 370 35.20 19.03 38.89
C GLN A 370 33.99 18.15 39.21
N LYS A 371 32.80 18.75 39.40
CA LYS A 371 31.57 17.97 39.62
C LYS A 371 31.18 17.16 38.38
N LEU A 372 31.31 17.71 37.19
CA LEU A 372 31.01 16.98 35.95
C LEU A 372 31.97 15.79 35.73
N GLU A 373 33.25 15.94 36.04
CA GLU A 373 34.24 14.84 36.00
C GLU A 373 33.90 13.74 37.02
N ALA A 374 33.46 14.12 38.22
CA ALA A 374 33.03 13.17 39.25
C ALA A 374 31.81 12.37 38.79
N VAL A 375 30.81 13.02 38.18
CA VAL A 375 29.64 12.36 37.59
C VAL A 375 30.02 11.42 36.45
N GLN A 376 30.92 11.84 35.57
CA GLN A 376 31.41 10.98 34.48
C GLN A 376 32.13 9.74 35.01
N THR A 377 32.96 9.89 36.05
CA THR A 377 33.66 8.78 36.70
C THR A 377 32.68 7.83 37.39
N ALA A 378 31.67 8.38 38.08
CA ALA A 378 30.61 7.58 38.71
C ALA A 378 29.81 6.78 37.67
N GLN A 379 29.46 7.40 36.55
CA GLN A 379 28.78 6.74 35.42
C GLN A 379 29.62 5.57 34.89
N GLN A 380 30.91 5.77 34.59
CA GLN A 380 31.78 4.71 34.09
C GLN A 380 31.87 3.53 35.07
N ASN A 381 31.99 3.80 36.36
CA ASN A 381 32.01 2.76 37.39
C ASN A 381 30.69 1.99 37.47
N ALA A 382 29.55 2.69 37.37
CA ALA A 382 28.23 2.08 37.36
C ALA A 382 28.03 1.18 36.13
N LEU A 383 28.42 1.66 34.94
CA LEU A 383 28.37 0.90 33.69
C LEU A 383 29.27 -0.34 33.75
N ARG A 384 30.51 -0.20 34.24
CA ARG A 384 31.45 -1.32 34.39
C ARG A 384 30.90 -2.39 35.34
N ARG A 385 30.30 -1.97 36.47
CA ARG A 385 29.70 -2.88 37.45
C ARG A 385 28.48 -3.62 36.87
N LEU A 386 27.67 -2.94 36.08
CA LEU A 386 26.46 -3.51 35.48
C LEU A 386 26.79 -4.46 34.32
N LEU A 387 27.64 -4.04 33.39
CA LEU A 387 27.95 -4.79 32.17
C LEU A 387 28.93 -5.93 32.42
N GLY A 388 29.85 -5.77 33.38
CA GLY A 388 31.01 -6.64 33.54
C GLY A 388 32.14 -6.22 32.59
N ASN A 389 33.38 -6.59 32.92
CA ASN A 389 34.57 -6.07 32.23
C ASN A 389 34.55 -6.32 30.71
N GLU A 390 34.22 -7.53 30.27
CA GLU A 390 34.29 -7.88 28.84
C GLU A 390 33.28 -7.11 27.98
N ILE A 391 32.03 -7.00 28.45
CA ILE A 391 30.97 -6.25 27.74
C ILE A 391 31.24 -4.75 27.83
N PHE A 392 31.77 -4.27 28.96
CA PHE A 392 32.15 -2.87 29.13
C PHE A 392 33.28 -2.44 28.17
N GLU A 393 34.30 -3.28 27.96
CA GLU A 393 35.36 -3.00 26.97
C GLU A 393 34.80 -2.94 25.54
N ARG A 394 33.91 -3.88 25.16
CA ARG A 394 33.22 -3.83 23.86
C ARG A 394 32.36 -2.57 23.70
N TYR A 395 31.65 -2.20 24.77
CA TYR A 395 30.87 -0.97 24.83
C TYR A 395 31.75 0.28 24.60
N LEU A 396 32.90 0.38 25.27
CA LEU A 396 33.82 1.52 25.07
C LEU A 396 34.32 1.60 23.63
N GLN A 397 34.66 0.47 23.00
CA GLN A 397 35.16 0.43 21.62
C GLN A 397 34.12 0.89 20.58
N GLN A 398 32.82 0.70 20.86
CA GLN A 398 31.75 1.09 19.96
C GLN A 398 31.33 2.55 20.15
N ASN A 399 31.37 3.06 21.38
CA ASN A 399 31.02 4.47 21.68
C ASN A 399 32.18 5.46 21.49
N THR A 400 33.39 5.02 21.15
CA THR A 400 34.55 5.89 20.87
C THR A 400 34.93 5.98 19.38
N LYS A 401 34.26 5.25 18.49
CA LYS A 401 34.45 5.42 17.04
C LYS A 401 33.64 6.63 16.55
N PRO A 402 34.26 7.58 15.84
CA PRO A 402 33.61 8.80 15.34
C PRO A 402 32.55 8.52 14.28
#